data_AF-A0A0B4SV84-F1
#
_entry.id   AF-A0A0B4SV84-F1
#
_cell.length_a   1.000
_cell.length_b   1.000
_cell.length_c   1.000
_cell.angle_alpha   90.00
_cell.angle_beta   90.00
_cell.angle_gamma   90.00
#
_symmetry.space_group_name_H-M   'P 1'
#
loop_
_entity.id
_entity.type
_entity.pdbx_description
1 polymer ?
#
loop_
_entity_poly.entity_id
_entity_poly.type
_entity_poly.pdbx_seq_one_letter_code
_entity_poly.pdbx_strand_id
1 'polypeptide(L)'
;AHFTELAFMSVQEIVDFAKQLPGFLELTREDQIALLKTSTIEIMLLETSRRYNPAIESITFLTPDFSYNKEDFAKAGLQIEFINPIFEFPKGMNDLHLDEAEYALLIAINIFSADRPNVQDHDLVEKLQQPYVDALHSYIRIKRPNDHLM
;
A
#
# COMPACT_ATOMS: atom_id res chain seq x y z
N ALA A 1 -10.11 -8.02 18.62
CA ALA A 1 -9.69 -9.38 18.25
C ALA A 1 -9.71 -9.54 16.73
N HIS A 2 -10.88 -9.49 16.07
CA HIS A 2 -11.01 -9.68 14.61
C HIS A 2 -10.18 -8.73 13.73
N PHE A 3 -10.37 -7.41 13.83
CA PHE A 3 -9.59 -6.46 13.02
C PHE A 3 -8.09 -6.49 13.30
N THR A 4 -7.70 -6.88 14.51
CA THR A 4 -6.29 -7.08 14.87
C THR A 4 -5.69 -8.28 14.14
N GLU A 5 -6.46 -9.36 13.98
CA GLU A 5 -6.08 -10.56 13.24
C GLU A 5 -5.96 -10.26 11.73
N LEU A 6 -6.95 -9.54 11.17
CA LEU A 6 -6.89 -9.05 9.79
C LEU A 6 -5.63 -8.19 9.56
N ALA A 7 -5.34 -7.26 10.46
CA ALA A 7 -4.14 -6.44 10.37
C ALA A 7 -2.85 -7.29 10.41
N PHE A 8 -2.79 -8.29 11.29
CA PHE A 8 -1.64 -9.19 11.35
C PHE A 8 -1.43 -9.99 10.06
N MET A 9 -2.51 -10.53 9.49
CA MET A 9 -2.45 -11.22 8.20
C MET A 9 -2.03 -10.28 7.06
N SER A 10 -2.57 -9.06 7.01
CA SER A 10 -2.15 -8.06 6.01
C SER A 10 -0.66 -7.71 6.14
N VAL A 11 -0.12 -7.61 7.35
CA VAL A 11 1.32 -7.39 7.55
C VAL A 11 2.14 -8.55 6.97
N GLN A 12 1.68 -9.80 7.13
CA GLN A 12 2.36 -10.96 6.55
C GLN A 12 2.34 -10.92 5.02
N GLU A 13 1.19 -10.60 4.41
CA GLU A 13 1.08 -10.43 2.95
C GLU A 13 2.02 -9.34 2.43
N ILE A 14 2.14 -8.21 3.13
CA ILE A 14 3.06 -7.13 2.78
C ILE A 14 4.51 -7.60 2.82
N VAL A 15 4.89 -8.33 3.88
CA VAL A 15 6.24 -8.89 4.03
C VAL A 15 6.54 -9.88 2.90
N ASP A 16 5.59 -10.75 2.56
CA ASP A 16 5.76 -11.76 1.53
C ASP A 16 5.76 -11.16 0.12
N PHE A 17 5.01 -10.08 -0.11
CA PHE A 17 5.10 -9.27 -1.32
C PHE A 17 6.49 -8.62 -1.44
N ALA A 18 6.97 -7.96 -0.39
CA ALA A 18 8.26 -7.28 -0.41
C ALA A 18 9.42 -8.24 -0.73
N LYS A 19 9.42 -9.44 -0.15
CA LYS A 19 10.43 -10.47 -0.44
C LYS A 19 10.45 -10.94 -1.90
N GLN A 20 9.34 -10.78 -2.63
CA GLN A 20 9.25 -11.13 -4.05
C GLN A 20 9.74 -10.00 -4.97
N LEU A 21 9.90 -8.78 -4.45
CA LEU A 21 10.39 -7.65 -5.23
C LEU A 21 11.88 -7.85 -5.58
N PRO A 22 12.25 -7.76 -6.87
CA PRO A 22 13.65 -7.71 -7.28
C PRO A 22 14.46 -6.70 -6.45
N GLY A 23 15.60 -7.15 -5.93
CA GLY A 23 16.52 -6.35 -5.13
C GLY A 23 16.21 -6.29 -3.62
N PHE A 24 14.99 -6.61 -3.17
CA PHE A 24 14.65 -6.45 -1.74
C PHE A 24 15.50 -7.35 -0.82
N LEU A 25 15.75 -8.59 -1.24
CA LEU A 25 16.56 -9.55 -0.49
C LEU A 25 18.08 -9.26 -0.55
N GLU A 26 18.51 -8.30 -1.37
CA GLU A 26 19.91 -7.86 -1.45
C GLU A 26 20.24 -6.83 -0.35
N LEU A 27 19.22 -6.19 0.22
CA LEU A 27 19.35 -5.26 1.34
C LEU A 27 19.77 -5.99 2.62
N THR A 28 20.38 -5.25 3.54
CA THR A 28 20.66 -5.75 4.89
C THR A 28 19.36 -6.09 5.62
N ARG A 29 19.44 -6.98 6.63
CA ARG A 29 18.24 -7.33 7.42
C ARG A 29 17.71 -6.11 8.17
N GLU A 30 18.61 -5.25 8.63
CA GLU A 30 18.33 -3.99 9.28
C GLU A 30 17.52 -3.06 8.37
N ASP A 31 17.95 -2.88 7.12
CA ASP A 31 17.23 -2.05 6.14
C ASP A 31 15.89 -2.66 5.76
N GLN A 32 15.82 -3.98 5.51
CA GLN A 32 14.55 -4.66 5.25
C GLN A 32 13.53 -4.42 6.38
N ILE A 33 13.97 -4.49 7.64
CA ILE A 33 13.12 -4.21 8.81
C ILE A 33 12.74 -2.73 8.86
N ALA A 34 13.68 -1.81 8.65
CA ALA A 34 13.45 -0.37 8.71
C ALA A 34 12.41 0.06 7.67
N LEU A 35 12.58 -0.38 6.41
CA LEU A 35 11.67 -0.10 5.30
C LEU A 35 10.27 -0.66 5.56
N LEU A 36 10.15 -1.95 5.92
CA LEU A 36 8.86 -2.58 6.17
C LEU A 36 8.13 -1.94 7.36
N LYS A 37 8.81 -1.74 8.49
CA LYS A 37 8.21 -1.21 9.70
C LYS A 37 7.64 0.19 9.50
N THR A 38 8.28 1.01 8.67
CA THR A 38 7.91 2.41 8.46
C THR A 38 6.89 2.59 7.32
N SER A 39 6.89 1.71 6.32
CA SER A 39 5.94 1.74 5.19
C SER A 39 4.62 1.01 5.46
N THR A 40 4.58 0.06 6.40
CA THR A 40 3.43 -0.85 6.60
C THR A 40 2.07 -0.15 6.64
N ILE A 41 1.93 0.95 7.39
CA ILE A 41 0.64 1.63 7.53
C ILE A 41 0.20 2.30 6.22
N GLU A 42 1.14 2.88 5.47
CA GLU A 42 0.87 3.50 4.18
C GLU A 42 0.47 2.44 3.15
N ILE A 43 1.15 1.29 3.15
CA ILE A 43 0.81 0.15 2.30
C ILE A 43 -0.56 -0.40 2.66
N MET A 44 -0.89 -0.52 3.94
CA MET A 44 -2.23 -0.94 4.36
C MET A 44 -3.31 0.01 3.84
N LEU A 45 -3.08 1.33 3.81
CA LEU A 45 -4.01 2.29 3.22
C LEU A 45 -4.12 2.16 1.69
N LEU A 46 -3.02 1.90 0.98
CA LEU A 46 -3.06 1.59 -0.46
C LEU A 46 -3.87 0.31 -0.73
N GLU A 47 -3.70 -0.70 0.12
CA GLU A 47 -4.40 -1.98 0.03
C GLU A 47 -5.90 -1.86 0.37
N THR A 48 -6.29 -1.00 1.32
CA THR A 48 -7.71 -0.68 1.53
C THR A 48 -8.30 0.07 0.36
N SER A 49 -7.54 0.99 -0.24
CA SER A 49 -7.95 1.72 -1.43
C SER A 49 -8.24 0.79 -2.61
N ARG A 50 -7.32 -0.13 -2.88
CA ARG A 50 -7.46 -1.14 -3.94
C ARG A 50 -8.70 -2.02 -3.77
N ARG A 51 -9.11 -2.30 -2.52
CA ARG A 51 -10.26 -3.16 -2.19
C ARG A 51 -11.53 -2.40 -1.79
N TYR A 52 -11.56 -1.08 -2.01
CA TYR A 52 -12.69 -0.25 -1.66
C TYR A 52 -13.81 -0.38 -2.69
N ASN A 53 -15.03 -0.60 -2.22
CA ASN A 53 -16.23 -0.58 -3.05
C ASN A 53 -17.03 0.71 -2.77
N PRO A 54 -17.00 1.70 -3.69
CA PRO A 54 -17.70 2.96 -3.49
C PRO A 54 -19.23 2.81 -3.51
N ALA A 55 -19.80 1.76 -4.11
CA ALA A 55 -21.25 1.60 -4.22
C ALA A 55 -21.92 1.27 -2.87
N ILE A 56 -21.18 0.61 -1.97
CA ILE A 56 -21.66 0.20 -0.64
C ILE A 56 -20.79 0.76 0.49
N GLU A 57 -19.86 1.66 0.14
CA GLU A 57 -18.87 2.26 1.04
C GLU A 57 -18.18 1.26 1.99
N SER A 58 -17.75 0.12 1.45
CA SER A 58 -17.10 -0.95 2.23
C SER A 58 -15.70 -1.28 1.72
N ILE A 59 -14.88 -1.84 2.60
CA ILE A 59 -13.55 -2.36 2.29
C ILE A 59 -13.58 -3.88 2.51
N THR A 60 -13.19 -4.64 1.50
CA THR A 60 -13.08 -6.09 1.57
C THR A 60 -11.65 -6.49 1.94
N PHE A 61 -11.47 -7.42 2.88
CA PHE A 61 -10.15 -7.86 3.37
C PHE A 61 -9.95 -9.35 3.12
N LEU A 62 -8.86 -9.75 2.45
CA LEU A 62 -8.46 -11.14 2.20
C LEU A 62 -9.45 -11.97 1.37
N THR A 63 -10.69 -12.16 1.85
CA THR A 63 -11.77 -12.93 1.24
C THR A 63 -13.02 -12.06 1.02
N PRO A 64 -13.89 -12.40 0.06
CA PRO A 64 -15.13 -11.66 -0.19
C PRO A 64 -16.10 -11.59 1.00
N ASP A 65 -16.00 -12.55 1.93
CA ASP A 65 -16.86 -12.63 3.12
C ASP A 65 -16.51 -11.57 4.18
N PHE A 66 -15.33 -10.95 4.07
CA PHE A 66 -14.80 -9.98 5.03
C PHE A 66 -14.87 -8.56 4.47
N SER A 67 -16.09 -8.11 4.19
CA SER A 67 -16.38 -6.74 3.76
C SER A 67 -16.98 -5.94 4.91
N TYR A 68 -16.39 -4.77 5.21
CA TYR A 68 -16.77 -3.94 6.36
C TYR A 68 -16.94 -2.48 5.97
N ASN A 69 -17.96 -1.83 6.53
CA ASN A 69 -18.18 -0.39 6.40
C ASN A 69 -17.75 0.37 7.67
N LYS A 70 -17.91 1.70 7.67
CA LYS A 70 -17.57 2.55 8.83
C LYS A 70 -18.29 2.10 10.10
N GLU A 71 -19.56 1.70 10.01
CA GLU A 71 -20.36 1.26 11.15
C GLU A 71 -19.83 -0.03 11.78
N ASP A 72 -19.30 -0.96 10.99
CA ASP A 72 -18.72 -2.21 11.50
C ASP A 72 -17.44 -1.94 12.31
N PHE A 73 -16.60 -1.02 11.84
CA PHE A 73 -15.44 -0.55 12.60
C PHE A 73 -15.86 0.13 13.91
N ALA A 74 -16.90 0.97 13.88
CA ALA A 74 -17.43 1.63 15.07
C ALA A 74 -18.01 0.64 16.08
N LYS A 75 -18.76 -0.38 15.63
CA LYS A 75 -19.27 -1.47 16.48
C LYS A 75 -18.15 -2.29 17.12
N ALA A 76 -17.00 -2.41 16.45
CA ALA A 76 -15.81 -3.03 17.02
C ALA A 76 -15.07 -2.14 18.04
N GLY A 77 -15.57 -0.93 18.32
CA GLY A 77 -15.04 -0.02 19.34
C GLY A 77 -13.89 0.85 18.85
N LEU A 78 -13.65 0.95 17.54
CA LEU A 78 -12.64 1.85 16.98
C LEU A 78 -13.15 3.29 17.01
N GLN A 79 -12.24 4.23 17.30
CA GLN A 79 -12.53 5.65 17.39
C GLN A 79 -12.69 6.26 16.01
N ILE A 80 -13.56 7.27 15.89
CA ILE A 80 -13.88 7.88 14.59
C ILE A 80 -12.66 8.55 13.94
N GLU A 81 -11.74 9.06 14.75
CA GLU A 81 -10.46 9.63 14.34
C GLU A 81 -9.55 8.60 13.66
N PHE A 82 -9.71 7.32 13.99
CA PHE A 82 -9.02 6.21 13.33
C PHE A 82 -9.80 5.68 12.12
N ILE A 83 -11.13 5.63 12.21
CA ILE A 83 -12.00 5.11 11.15
C ILE A 83 -11.99 6.03 9.92
N ASN A 84 -12.08 7.35 10.12
CA ASN A 84 -12.23 8.29 9.01
C ASN A 84 -11.07 8.20 8.01
N PRO A 85 -9.78 8.26 8.40
CA PRO A 85 -8.67 8.14 7.46
C PRO A 85 -8.71 6.86 6.61
N ILE A 86 -9.13 5.73 7.19
CA ILE A 86 -9.21 4.43 6.50
C ILE A 86 -10.19 4.45 5.32
N PHE A 87 -11.23 5.28 5.38
CA PHE A 87 -12.26 5.37 4.35
C PHE A 87 -12.17 6.64 3.49
N GLU A 88 -11.64 7.75 4.02
CA GLU A 88 -11.45 8.97 3.22
C GLU A 88 -10.27 8.84 2.25
N PHE A 89 -9.20 8.12 2.62
CA PHE A 89 -8.07 7.89 1.72
C PHE A 89 -8.47 7.09 0.46
N PRO A 90 -9.15 5.93 0.56
CA PRO A 90 -9.71 5.23 -0.59
C PRO A 90 -10.64 6.07 -1.46
N LYS A 91 -11.48 6.94 -0.85
CA LYS A 91 -12.38 7.82 -1.60
C LYS A 91 -11.61 8.77 -2.52
N GLY A 92 -10.53 9.39 -2.01
CA GLY A 92 -9.67 10.26 -2.84
C GLY A 92 -8.91 9.48 -3.92
N MET A 93 -8.45 8.28 -3.61
CA MET A 93 -7.73 7.42 -4.56
C MET A 93 -8.64 6.83 -5.66
N ASN A 94 -9.93 6.67 -5.39
CA ASN A 94 -10.91 6.13 -6.34
C ASN A 94 -11.01 7.00 -7.62
N ASP A 95 -10.77 8.30 -7.51
CA ASP A 95 -10.79 9.25 -8.63
C ASP A 95 -9.61 9.06 -9.60
N LEU A 96 -8.53 8.42 -9.16
CA LEU A 96 -7.36 8.13 -10.00
C LEU A 96 -7.58 6.91 -10.91
N HIS A 97 -8.60 6.10 -10.64
CA HIS A 97 -8.92 4.88 -11.40
C HIS A 97 -7.68 4.01 -11.67
N LEU A 98 -6.88 3.79 -10.62
CA LEU A 98 -5.70 2.94 -10.66
C LEU A 98 -6.11 1.48 -10.86
N ASP A 99 -5.36 0.76 -11.68
CA ASP A 99 -5.47 -0.69 -11.74
C ASP A 99 -4.48 -1.41 -10.80
N GLU A 100 -4.55 -2.74 -10.83
CA GLU A 100 -3.70 -3.62 -10.01
C GLU A 100 -2.19 -3.40 -10.25
N ALA A 101 -1.77 -3.11 -11.49
CA ALA A 101 -0.37 -2.90 -11.80
C ALA A 101 0.12 -1.56 -11.23
N GLU A 102 -0.70 -0.52 -11.34
CA GLU A 102 -0.41 0.80 -10.76
C GLU A 102 -0.30 0.72 -9.23
N TYR A 103 -1.22 0.02 -8.56
CA TYR A 103 -1.13 -0.21 -7.11
C TYR A 103 0.13 -0.99 -6.73
N ALA A 104 0.46 -2.08 -7.44
CA ALA A 104 1.64 -2.88 -7.16
C ALA A 104 2.93 -2.05 -7.28
N LEU A 105 3.02 -1.19 -8.29
CA LEU A 105 4.16 -0.30 -8.50
C LEU A 105 4.23 0.79 -7.41
N LEU A 106 3.11 1.40 -7.04
CA LEU A 106 3.07 2.38 -5.95
C LEU A 106 3.50 1.76 -4.61
N ILE A 107 3.08 0.53 -4.31
CA ILE A 107 3.49 -0.19 -3.11
C ILE A 107 4.99 -0.49 -3.16
N ALA A 108 5.52 -0.95 -4.29
CA ALA A 108 6.96 -1.21 -4.44
C ALA A 108 7.79 0.07 -4.24
N ILE A 109 7.37 1.19 -4.85
CA ILE A 109 8.00 2.51 -4.67
C ILE A 109 7.95 2.92 -3.19
N ASN A 110 6.81 2.74 -2.52
CA ASN A 110 6.64 3.07 -1.10
C ASN A 110 7.55 2.24 -0.17
N ILE A 111 7.76 0.96 -0.51
CA ILE A 111 8.69 0.06 0.21
C ILE A 111 10.13 0.54 0.03
N PHE A 112 10.56 0.86 -1.19
CA PHE A 112 11.92 1.31 -1.49
C PHE A 112 12.12 2.82 -1.30
N SER A 113 11.50 3.42 -0.28
CA SER A 113 11.75 4.83 0.04
C SER A 113 13.01 4.96 0.90
N ALA A 114 14.04 5.64 0.41
CA ALA A 114 15.33 5.73 1.11
C ALA A 114 15.31 6.70 2.30
N ASP A 115 14.35 7.62 2.36
CA ASP A 115 14.19 8.61 3.43
C ASP A 115 13.56 8.04 4.72
N ARG A 116 13.31 6.73 4.76
CA ARG A 116 12.72 6.07 5.93
C ARG A 116 13.67 6.09 7.14
N PRO A 117 13.14 6.30 8.36
CA PRO A 117 13.95 6.26 9.57
C PRO A 117 14.72 4.94 9.74
N ASN A 118 16.00 5.06 10.07
CA ASN A 118 16.94 3.95 10.34
C ASN A 118 17.38 3.12 9.13
N VAL A 119 17.08 3.55 7.90
CA VAL A 119 17.78 3.04 6.72
C VAL A 119 19.26 3.42 6.80
N GLN A 120 20.13 2.48 6.45
CA GLN A 120 21.59 2.63 6.48
C GLN A 120 22.14 2.92 5.08
N ASP A 121 21.76 2.10 4.08
CA ASP A 121 22.23 2.23 2.70
C ASP A 121 21.20 2.95 1.82
N HIS A 122 21.14 4.27 1.98
CA HIS A 122 20.20 5.12 1.22
C HIS A 122 20.42 5.02 -0.29
N ASP A 123 21.67 5.03 -0.75
CA ASP A 123 22.03 5.00 -2.17
C ASP A 123 21.55 3.69 -2.84
N LEU A 124 21.74 2.56 -2.17
CA LEU A 124 21.24 1.28 -2.66
C LEU A 124 19.70 1.27 -2.73
N VAL A 125 19.01 1.77 -1.70
CA VAL A 125 17.55 1.81 -1.68
C VAL A 125 17.00 2.68 -2.82
N GLU A 126 17.54 3.88 -3.05
CA GLU A 126 17.13 4.74 -4.18
C GLU A 126 17.38 4.05 -5.52
N LYS A 127 18.53 3.41 -5.68
CA LYS A 127 18.86 2.66 -6.90
C LYS A 127 17.89 1.50 -7.13
N LEU A 128 17.45 0.82 -6.07
CA LEU A 128 16.46 -0.26 -6.16
C LEU A 128 15.05 0.27 -6.41
N GLN A 129 14.72 1.49 -5.98
CA GLN A 129 13.43 2.14 -6.25
C GLN A 129 13.27 2.54 -7.71
N GLN A 130 14.34 3.04 -8.34
CA GLN A 130 14.31 3.68 -9.66
C GLN A 130 13.61 2.84 -10.75
N PRO A 131 13.88 1.52 -10.90
CA PRO A 131 13.19 0.71 -11.90
C PRO A 131 11.68 0.67 -11.74
N TYR A 132 11.15 0.75 -10.51
CA TYR A 132 9.71 0.77 -10.26
C TYR A 132 9.08 2.12 -10.62
N VAL A 133 9.80 3.21 -10.35
CA VAL A 133 9.41 4.57 -10.77
C VAL A 133 9.36 4.66 -12.30
N ASP A 134 10.42 4.20 -12.98
CA ASP A 134 10.49 4.19 -14.45
C ASP A 134 9.39 3.32 -15.06
N ALA A 135 9.10 2.17 -14.44
CA ALA A 135 8.04 1.27 -14.86
C ALA A 135 6.66 1.93 -14.71
N LEU A 136 6.37 2.59 -13.59
CA LEU A 136 5.11 3.30 -13.38
C LEU A 136 4.93 4.42 -14.39
N HIS A 137 5.98 5.21 -14.62
CA HIS A 137 5.96 6.27 -15.63
C HIS A 137 5.65 5.73 -17.02
N SER A 138 6.36 4.67 -17.42
CA SER A 138 6.18 4.03 -18.72
C SER A 138 4.78 3.42 -18.86
N TYR A 139 4.30 2.76 -17.81
CA TYR A 139 2.99 2.10 -17.78
C TYR A 139 1.85 3.09 -17.98
N ILE A 140 1.84 4.17 -17.19
CA ILE A 140 0.81 5.20 -17.29
C ILE A 140 0.88 5.90 -18.65
N ARG A 141 2.07 6.21 -19.17
CA ARG A 141 2.21 6.86 -20.50
C ARG A 141 1.62 6.01 -21.62
N ILE A 142 1.78 4.70 -21.56
CA ILE A 142 1.22 3.76 -22.55
C ILE A 142 -0.31 3.68 -22.39
N LYS A 143 -0.80 3.59 -21.15
CA LYS A 143 -2.21 3.38 -20.83
C LYS A 143 -3.06 4.65 -20.97
N ARG A 144 -2.51 5.81 -20.61
CA ARG A 144 -3.16 7.13 -20.61
C ARG A 144 -2.32 8.14 -21.42
N PRO A 145 -2.23 8.00 -22.76
CA PRO A 145 -1.35 8.83 -23.60
C PRO A 145 -1.72 10.32 -23.65
N ASN A 146 -2.93 10.69 -23.20
CA ASN A 146 -3.43 12.07 -23.18
C ASN A 146 -3.50 12.66 -21.76
N ASP A 147 -2.98 11.98 -20.75
CA ASP A 147 -2.95 12.49 -19.38
C ASP A 147 -1.84 13.55 -19.26
N HIS A 148 -2.23 14.79 -18.96
CA HIS A 148 -1.33 15.96 -18.93
C HIS A 148 -0.58 16.13 -17.61
N LEU A 149 -0.80 15.25 -16.64
CA LEU A 149 -0.08 15.22 -15.36
C LEU A 149 1.32 14.60 -15.46
N MET A 150 1.78 14.29 -16.68
CA MET A 150 3.07 13.71 -17.03
C MET A 150 3.86 14.59 -18.00
#